data_AF-A0A7Y4XZJ0-F1
#
_entry.id   AF-A0A7Y4XZJ0-F1
#
_cell.length_a   1.000
_cell.length_b   1.000
_cell.length_c   1.000
_cell.angle_alpha   90.00
_cell.angle_beta   90.00
_cell.angle_gamma   90.00
#
_symmetry.space_group_name_H-M   'P 1'
#
loop_
_entity.id
_entity.type
_entity.pdbx_description
1 polymer ?
#
loop_
_entity_poly.entity_id
_entity_poly.type
_entity_poly.pdbx_seq_one_letter_code
_entity_poly.pdbx_strand_id
1 'polypeptide(L)'
;MPSHYYSSLATILSALSVFSVVHAETIDRPSAQPLNPPDYPAQNPPEDFELPLVPESKNTQSADQWVLLVQKIILENDTLDLSHLTTPYQGRKVTVAELETLRQSLTQQYIDQGYVNSGAVIAADAY
;
A
#
# COMPACT_ATOMS: atom_id res chain seq x y z
N MET A 1 21.88 26.42 73.38
CA MET A 1 21.75 27.85 73.73
C MET A 1 21.56 28.64 72.45
N PRO A 2 20.67 29.64 72.46
CA PRO A 2 19.79 30.09 71.37
C PRO A 2 20.55 30.90 70.30
N SER A 3 20.06 31.18 69.09
CA SER A 3 18.87 31.99 68.80
C SER A 3 18.50 31.97 67.31
N HIS A 4 17.19 32.09 67.08
CA HIS A 4 16.47 32.30 65.83
C HIS A 4 17.02 33.42 64.94
N TYR A 5 16.85 33.30 63.62
CA TYR A 5 16.30 34.37 62.78
C TYR A 5 15.54 33.77 61.58
N TYR A 6 14.27 34.14 61.46
CA TYR A 6 13.45 33.97 60.27
C TYR A 6 13.87 35.01 59.22
N SER A 7 13.88 34.63 57.94
CA SER A 7 13.56 35.58 56.87
C SER A 7 12.99 34.82 55.67
N SER A 8 11.67 34.96 55.52
CA SER A 8 10.93 34.68 54.29
C SER A 8 11.52 35.49 53.14
N LEU A 9 11.76 34.86 52.00
CA LEU A 9 11.80 35.58 50.73
C LEU A 9 11.01 34.78 49.69
N ALA A 10 9.96 35.46 49.25
CA ALA A 10 8.86 35.01 48.42
C ALA A 10 9.31 34.30 47.13
N THR A 11 8.71 33.13 46.90
CA THR A 11 8.66 32.51 45.57
C THR A 11 7.76 33.37 44.68
N ILE A 12 8.37 34.16 43.78
CA ILE A 12 7.62 34.86 42.73
C ILE A 12 7.33 33.81 41.64
N LEU A 13 6.13 33.22 41.70
CA LEU A 13 5.61 32.39 40.63
C LEU A 13 5.08 33.30 39.53
N SER A 14 5.94 33.65 38.58
CA SER A 14 5.54 34.37 37.37
C SER A 14 4.69 33.46 36.50
N ALA A 15 3.38 33.67 36.51
CA ALA A 15 2.46 33.05 35.56
C ALA A 15 2.78 33.60 34.16
N LEU A 16 3.46 32.80 33.33
CA LEU A 16 3.57 33.09 31.90
C LEU A 16 2.20 32.82 31.27
N SER A 17 1.48 33.90 30.95
CA SER A 17 0.29 33.85 30.11
C SER A 17 0.65 33.27 28.76
N VAL A 18 0.19 32.05 28.48
CA VAL A 18 0.26 31.44 27.16
C VAL A 18 -0.78 32.14 26.28
N PHE A 19 -0.35 33.14 25.50
CA PHE A 19 -1.16 33.67 24.40
C PHE A 19 -1.08 32.72 23.22
N SER A 20 -1.88 31.67 23.20
CA SER A 20 -2.15 30.95 21.95
C SER A 20 -3.18 31.75 21.18
N VAL A 21 -2.72 32.66 20.32
CA VAL A 21 -3.60 33.21 19.28
C VAL A 21 -3.66 32.17 18.16
N VAL A 22 -4.71 31.35 18.17
CA VAL A 22 -5.13 30.61 16.98
C VAL A 22 -5.69 31.64 16.01
N HIS A 23 -4.82 32.20 15.17
CA HIS A 23 -5.26 32.83 13.93
C HIS A 23 -5.66 31.70 12.98
N ALA A 24 -6.90 31.23 13.10
CA ALA A 24 -7.55 30.49 12.03
C ALA A 24 -7.95 31.50 10.95
N GLU A 25 -6.96 32.05 10.25
CA GLU A 25 -7.24 32.80 9.03
C GLU A 25 -7.83 31.80 8.04
N THR A 26 -9.09 31.99 7.67
CA THR A 26 -9.69 31.26 6.56
C THR A 26 -8.85 31.58 5.34
N ILE A 27 -7.94 30.67 4.98
CA ILE A 27 -7.17 30.77 3.75
C ILE A 27 -8.18 30.85 2.61
N ASP A 28 -8.23 31.99 1.93
CA ASP A 28 -8.99 32.18 0.71
C ASP A 28 -8.35 31.33 -0.39
N ARG A 29 -8.84 30.08 -0.49
CA ARG A 29 -8.41 29.14 -1.52
C ARG A 29 -9.38 29.30 -2.68
N PRO A 30 -8.90 29.45 -3.93
CA PRO A 30 -9.77 29.43 -5.10
C PRO A 30 -10.67 28.19 -5.18
N SER A 31 -10.24 27.08 -4.56
CA SER A 31 -11.00 25.83 -4.46
C SER A 31 -12.02 25.77 -3.31
N ALA A 32 -12.07 26.78 -2.43
CA ALA A 32 -13.05 26.85 -1.34
C ALA A 32 -14.46 27.18 -1.85
N GLN A 33 -14.57 27.78 -3.03
CA GLN A 33 -15.85 28.03 -3.67
C GLN A 33 -16.15 26.93 -4.69
N PRO A 34 -17.22 26.12 -4.49
CA PRO A 34 -17.61 25.11 -5.47
C PRO A 34 -18.07 25.79 -6.76
N LEU A 35 -17.66 25.21 -7.90
CA LEU A 35 -18.17 25.64 -9.20
C LEU A 35 -19.63 25.24 -9.34
N ASN A 36 -20.40 26.04 -10.08
CA ASN A 36 -21.73 25.61 -10.50
C ASN A 36 -21.57 24.39 -11.41
N PRO A 37 -22.33 23.30 -11.17
CA PRO A 37 -22.36 22.19 -12.11
C PRO A 37 -22.85 22.69 -13.48
N PRO A 38 -22.31 22.18 -14.58
CA PRO A 38 -22.83 22.51 -15.91
C PRO A 38 -24.27 21.99 -16.04
N ASP A 39 -25.02 22.57 -16.97
CA ASP A 39 -26.37 22.10 -17.28
C ASP A 39 -26.26 20.77 -18.03
N TYR A 40 -26.54 19.67 -17.33
CA TYR A 40 -26.56 18.33 -17.93
C TYR A 40 -27.92 18.10 -18.56
N PRO A 41 -28.01 17.55 -19.79
CA PRO A 41 -29.28 17.12 -20.32
C PRO A 41 -29.93 16.10 -19.37
N ALA A 42 -31.26 16.12 -19.28
CA ALA A 42 -31.99 15.12 -18.52
C ALA A 42 -31.55 13.72 -18.95
N GLN A 43 -31.11 12.91 -18.00
CA GLN A 43 -30.78 11.51 -18.28
C GLN A 43 -32.06 10.81 -18.74
N ASN A 44 -32.03 10.22 -19.93
CA ASN A 44 -33.06 9.28 -20.33
C ASN A 44 -33.14 8.16 -19.28
N PRO A 45 -34.30 7.50 -19.10
CA PRO A 45 -34.38 6.27 -18.32
C PRO A 45 -33.25 5.34 -18.78
N PRO A 46 -32.54 4.65 -17.86
CA PRO A 46 -31.51 3.72 -18.27
C PRO A 46 -32.14 2.73 -19.26
N GLU A 47 -31.65 2.72 -20.50
CA GLU A 47 -31.91 1.59 -21.38
C GLU A 47 -31.42 0.35 -20.63
N ASP A 48 -32.20 -0.73 -20.70
CA ASP A 48 -31.81 -2.01 -20.11
C ASP A 48 -30.51 -2.47 -20.78
N PHE A 49 -29.38 -2.14 -20.14
CA PHE A 49 -28.06 -2.52 -20.61
C PHE A 49 -27.88 -4.00 -20.36
N GLU A 50 -28.10 -4.81 -21.39
CA GLU A 50 -27.80 -6.23 -21.35
C GLU A 50 -26.32 -6.47 -21.68
N LEU A 51 -25.62 -7.15 -20.77
CA LEU A 51 -24.29 -7.63 -21.06
C LEU A 51 -24.35 -8.66 -22.20
N PRO A 52 -23.42 -8.62 -23.16
CA PRO A 52 -23.32 -9.67 -24.15
C PRO A 52 -23.03 -11.01 -23.46
N LEU A 53 -23.64 -12.08 -23.96
CA LEU A 53 -23.38 -13.44 -23.48
C LEU A 53 -21.88 -13.73 -23.60
N VAL A 54 -21.22 -14.00 -22.48
CA VAL A 54 -19.84 -14.47 -22.47
C VAL A 54 -19.82 -15.85 -23.15
N PRO A 55 -19.05 -16.06 -24.22
CA PRO A 55 -18.95 -17.38 -24.83
C PRO A 55 -18.42 -18.39 -23.80
N GLU A 56 -19.01 -19.58 -23.75
CA GLU A 56 -18.54 -20.64 -22.86
C GLU A 56 -17.07 -20.95 -23.18
N SER A 57 -16.19 -20.66 -22.23
CA SER A 57 -14.78 -21.03 -22.35
C SER A 57 -14.68 -22.55 -22.28
N LYS A 58 -14.32 -23.17 -23.40
CA LYS A 58 -14.11 -24.64 -23.51
C LYS A 58 -12.95 -25.15 -22.65
N ASN A 59 -12.19 -24.27 -22.00
CA ASN A 59 -11.09 -24.66 -21.14
C ASN A 59 -11.14 -23.89 -19.82
N THR A 60 -11.88 -24.43 -18.87
CA THR A 60 -11.84 -24.05 -17.46
C THR A 60 -10.93 -25.03 -16.69
N GLN A 61 -9.81 -25.49 -17.27
CA GLN A 61 -8.74 -26.00 -16.41
C GLN A 61 -8.22 -24.80 -15.62
N SER A 62 -8.74 -24.67 -14.39
CA SER A 62 -8.28 -23.68 -13.44
C SER A 62 -6.75 -23.77 -13.38
N ALA A 63 -6.06 -22.63 -13.40
CA ALA A 63 -4.60 -22.59 -13.30
C ALA A 63 -4.08 -23.34 -12.05
N ASP A 64 -4.94 -23.52 -11.04
CA ASP A 64 -4.69 -24.35 -9.85
C ASP A 64 -4.48 -25.84 -10.15
N GLN A 65 -4.96 -26.35 -11.28
CA GLN A 65 -4.82 -27.75 -11.67
C GLN A 65 -3.47 -28.04 -12.35
N TRP A 66 -2.75 -27.01 -12.78
CA TRP A 66 -1.46 -27.15 -13.46
C TRP A 66 -0.33 -27.19 -12.43
N VAL A 67 0.36 -28.33 -12.39
CA VAL A 67 1.43 -28.61 -11.44
C VAL A 67 2.76 -28.74 -12.17
N LEU A 68 3.75 -27.97 -11.72
CA LEU A 68 5.11 -27.94 -12.26
C LEU A 68 6.09 -28.45 -11.20
N LEU A 69 7.11 -29.21 -11.61
CA LEU A 69 8.23 -29.55 -10.73
C LEU A 69 9.28 -28.43 -10.83
N VAL A 70 9.43 -27.66 -9.76
CA VAL A 70 10.46 -26.61 -9.72
C VAL A 70 11.80 -27.25 -9.36
N GLN A 71 12.70 -27.33 -10.33
CA GLN A 71 14.05 -27.85 -10.10
C GLN A 71 14.94 -26.80 -9.42
N LYS A 72 14.87 -25.56 -9.91
CA LYS A 72 15.69 -24.45 -9.44
C LYS A 72 14.96 -23.14 -9.70
N ILE A 73 15.19 -22.16 -8.84
CA ILE A 73 14.78 -20.77 -9.06
C ILE A 73 16.05 -19.94 -9.20
N ILE A 74 16.12 -19.13 -10.26
CA ILE A 74 17.22 -18.22 -10.52
C ILE A 74 16.64 -16.81 -10.50
N LEU A 75 17.19 -15.96 -9.63
CA LEU A 75 16.84 -14.55 -9.58
C LEU A 75 17.85 -13.78 -10.41
N GLU A 76 17.36 -13.09 -11.44
CA GLU A 76 18.17 -12.26 -12.33
C GLU A 76 17.96 -10.78 -12.01
N ASN A 77 19.03 -9.99 -12.12
CA ASN A 77 19.01 -8.54 -11.85
C ASN A 77 18.55 -8.16 -10.42
N ASP A 78 18.74 -9.05 -9.46
CA ASP A 78 18.42 -8.81 -8.05
C ASP A 78 19.58 -8.12 -7.33
N THR A 79 19.25 -7.23 -6.39
CA THR A 79 20.19 -6.54 -5.50
C THR A 79 20.04 -6.96 -4.04
N LEU A 80 18.95 -7.67 -3.70
CA LEU A 80 18.60 -8.14 -2.37
C LEU A 80 18.88 -9.65 -2.27
N ASP A 81 19.09 -10.17 -1.05
CA ASP A 81 19.12 -11.61 -0.82
C ASP A 81 17.71 -12.12 -0.51
N LEU A 82 17.06 -12.67 -1.53
CA LEU A 82 15.70 -13.22 -1.46
C LEU A 82 15.67 -14.75 -1.42
N SER A 83 16.81 -15.39 -1.12
CA SER A 83 16.92 -16.85 -1.06
C SER A 83 15.89 -17.49 -0.12
N HIS A 84 15.66 -16.87 1.04
CA HIS A 84 14.68 -17.33 2.03
C HIS A 84 13.24 -17.45 1.50
N LEU A 85 12.85 -16.63 0.51
CA LEU A 85 11.53 -16.71 -0.14
C LEU A 85 11.48 -17.82 -1.20
N THR A 86 12.60 -18.11 -1.86
CA THR A 86 12.65 -19.04 -3.00
C THR A 86 12.98 -20.48 -2.61
N THR A 87 13.79 -20.70 -1.58
CA THR A 87 14.18 -22.04 -1.09
C THR A 87 13.00 -22.98 -0.85
N PRO A 88 11.87 -22.55 -0.24
CA PRO A 88 10.73 -23.44 0.01
C PRO A 88 10.04 -24.01 -1.23
N TYR A 89 10.30 -23.43 -2.42
CA TYR A 89 9.68 -23.84 -3.67
C TYR A 89 10.55 -24.79 -4.49
N GLN A 90 11.84 -24.92 -4.17
CA GLN A 90 12.76 -25.78 -4.93
C GLN A 90 12.59 -27.26 -4.57
N GLY A 91 12.70 -28.13 -5.57
CA GLY A 91 12.63 -29.58 -5.41
C GLY A 91 11.23 -30.13 -5.14
N ARG A 92 10.18 -29.31 -5.32
CA ARG A 92 8.78 -29.75 -5.10
C ARG A 92 7.88 -29.45 -6.29
N LYS A 93 6.75 -30.13 -6.29
CA LYS A 93 5.62 -29.84 -7.16
C LYS A 93 4.91 -28.58 -6.65
N VAL A 94 4.68 -27.63 -7.54
CA VAL A 94 4.01 -26.36 -7.25
C VAL A 94 2.91 -26.11 -8.27
N THR A 95 1.84 -25.45 -7.87
CA THR A 95 0.84 -24.94 -8.81
C THR A 95 1.26 -23.61 -9.42
N VAL A 96 0.61 -23.20 -10.51
CA VAL A 96 0.78 -21.85 -11.07
C VAL A 96 0.41 -20.77 -10.04
N ALA A 97 -0.61 -20.99 -9.22
CA ALA A 97 -1.00 -20.05 -8.17
C ALA A 97 0.06 -19.92 -7.06
N GLU A 98 0.76 -21.01 -6.73
CA GLU A 98 1.88 -20.96 -5.79
C GLU A 98 3.06 -20.16 -6.35
N LEU A 99 3.34 -20.26 -7.66
CA LEU A 99 4.36 -19.44 -8.32
C LEU A 99 3.98 -17.95 -8.36
N GLU A 100 2.71 -17.64 -8.59
CA GLU A 100 2.22 -16.25 -8.53
C GLU A 100 2.31 -15.69 -7.11
N THR A 101 2.00 -16.50 -6.08
CA THR A 101 2.18 -16.14 -4.67
C THR A 101 3.64 -15.81 -4.36
N LEU A 102 4.58 -16.61 -4.89
CA LEU A 102 6.02 -16.32 -4.77
C LEU A 102 6.37 -14.98 -5.46
N ARG A 103 5.90 -14.75 -6.69
CA ARG A 103 6.16 -13.52 -7.45
C ARG A 103 5.66 -12.27 -6.72
N GLN A 104 4.48 -12.35 -6.11
CA GLN A 104 3.92 -11.28 -5.28
C GLN A 104 4.76 -11.06 -4.02
N SER A 105 5.19 -12.12 -3.34
CA SER A 105 6.01 -12.03 -2.13
C SER A 105 7.38 -11.38 -2.42
N LEU A 106 8.01 -11.73 -3.54
CA LEU A 106 9.25 -11.08 -4.00
C LEU A 106 9.02 -9.58 -4.27
N THR A 107 7.93 -9.24 -4.96
CA THR A 107 7.57 -7.83 -5.25
C THR A 107 7.34 -7.04 -3.96
N GLN A 108 6.61 -7.62 -3.00
CA GLN A 108 6.35 -6.99 -1.72
C GLN A 108 7.64 -6.73 -0.95
N GLN A 109 8.59 -7.68 -0.94
CA GLN A 109 9.87 -7.49 -0.28
C GLN A 109 10.66 -6.32 -0.86
N TYR A 110 10.60 -6.07 -2.17
CA TYR A 110 11.19 -4.89 -2.78
C TYR A 110 10.49 -3.59 -2.35
N ILE A 111 9.17 -3.59 -2.33
CA ILE A 111 8.36 -2.45 -1.88
C ILE A 111 8.70 -2.10 -0.43
N ASP A 112 8.80 -3.10 0.45
CA ASP A 112 9.13 -2.94 1.86
C ASP A 112 10.53 -2.37 2.09
N GLN A 113 11.44 -2.60 1.15
CA GLN A 113 12.79 -2.01 1.13
C GLN A 113 12.85 -0.63 0.44
N GLY A 114 11.71 -0.06 0.04
CA GLY A 114 11.60 1.28 -0.55
C GLY A 114 11.64 1.31 -2.09
N TYR A 115 11.70 0.15 -2.75
CA TYR A 115 11.71 0.05 -4.21
C TYR A 115 10.29 -0.05 -4.78
N VAL A 116 9.49 1.00 -4.59
CA VAL A 116 8.05 1.01 -4.96
C VAL A 116 7.77 0.87 -6.46
N ASN A 117 8.77 1.13 -7.31
CA ASN A 117 8.67 1.01 -8.77
C ASN A 117 9.31 -0.31 -9.29
N SER A 118 9.66 -1.23 -8.40
CA SER A 118 10.26 -2.52 -8.74
C SER A 118 9.24 -3.65 -8.54
N GLY A 119 9.40 -4.73 -9.30
CA GLY A 119 8.57 -5.92 -9.15
C GLY A 119 9.18 -7.15 -9.81
N ALA A 120 8.77 -8.32 -9.35
CA ALA A 120 9.21 -9.59 -9.91
C ALA A 120 8.33 -10.03 -11.08
N VAL A 121 8.97 -10.62 -12.08
CA VAL A 121 8.33 -11.17 -13.29
C VAL A 121 8.83 -12.60 -13.48
N ILE A 122 7.94 -13.51 -13.87
CA ILE A 122 8.33 -14.85 -14.32
C ILE A 122 8.63 -14.76 -15.81
N ALA A 123 9.84 -15.12 -16.22
CA ALA A 123 10.27 -15.04 -17.61
C ALA A 123 9.43 -15.95 -18.52
N ALA A 124 9.26 -15.54 -19.78
CA ALA A 124 8.41 -16.27 -20.74
C ALA A 124 9.00 -17.63 -21.16
N ASP A 125 10.30 -17.83 -20.96
CA ASP A 125 11.07 -19.04 -21.24
C ASP A 125 11.37 -19.86 -19.97
N ALA A 126 10.70 -19.55 -18.85
CA ALA A 126 10.93 -20.21 -17.57
C ALA A 126 10.25 -21.59 -17.42
N TYR A 127 9.50 -22.06 -18.42
CA TYR A 127 8.70 -23.29 -18.40
C TYR A 127 8.87 -24.14 -19.66
#